data_AF-A0A2H9TCS1-F1
#
_entry.id   AF-A0A2H9TCS1-F1
#
_cell.length_a   1.000
_cell.length_b   1.000
_cell.length_c   1.000
_cell.angle_alpha   90.00
_cell.angle_beta   90.00
_cell.angle_gamma   90.00
#
_symmetry.space_group_name_H-M   'P 1'
#
loop_
_entity.id
_entity.type
_entity.pdbx_description
1 polymer ?
#
loop_
_entity_poly.entity_id
_entity_poly.type
_entity_poly.pdbx_seq_one_letter_code
_entity_poly.pdbx_strand_id
1 'polypeptide(L)'
;MKMETKRVISPGAEEILGKKFEVLDKGFVRLVDCLGNDGAIVQAARVSYGKGTDTKRKDRTLIRYLMRNRHTSPFEMVEMKFHLRVPMDAWRQWIRHRTANVNEYSTRYSIAIDDKQETEPDKWRFQSEDNKQGSEG
;
A
#
# COMPACT_ATOMS: atom_id res chain seq x y z
N MET A 1 -5.95 19.58 -25.09
CA MET A 1 -6.73 18.33 -25.25
C MET A 1 -6.40 17.43 -24.07
N LYS A 2 -7.37 17.04 -23.22
CA LYS A 2 -7.10 16.04 -22.18
C LYS A 2 -6.87 14.70 -22.88
N MET A 3 -5.68 14.13 -22.77
CA MET A 3 -5.42 12.79 -23.30
C MET A 3 -6.11 11.76 -22.41
N GLU A 4 -6.93 10.91 -23.02
CA GLU A 4 -7.53 9.76 -22.36
C GLU A 4 -6.50 8.62 -22.30
N THR A 5 -6.33 8.02 -21.13
CA THR A 5 -5.34 6.95 -20.93
C THR A 5 -5.84 5.64 -21.52
N LYS A 6 -4.95 4.89 -22.19
CA LYS A 6 -5.20 3.51 -22.62
C LYS A 6 -5.00 2.48 -21.50
N ARG A 7 -4.46 2.92 -20.36
CA ARG A 7 -4.20 2.04 -19.20
C ARG A 7 -5.50 1.80 -18.43
N VAL A 8 -5.60 0.63 -17.82
CA VAL A 8 -6.68 0.29 -16.89
C VAL A 8 -6.63 1.24 -15.69
N ILE A 9 -7.79 1.80 -15.32
CA ILE A 9 -7.94 2.67 -14.15
C ILE A 9 -8.67 1.91 -13.04
N SER A 10 -8.24 2.13 -11.81
CA SER A 10 -8.99 1.76 -10.60
C SER A 10 -9.74 3.01 -10.09
N PRO A 11 -11.08 3.07 -10.14
CA PRO A 11 -11.82 4.28 -9.76
C PRO A 11 -11.52 4.78 -8.34
N GLY A 12 -11.41 3.87 -7.37
CA GLY A 12 -11.09 4.24 -5.99
C GLY A 12 -9.64 4.71 -5.82
N ALA A 13 -8.70 4.20 -6.61
CA ALA A 13 -7.33 4.71 -6.61
C ALA A 13 -7.26 6.11 -7.25
N GLU A 14 -8.01 6.33 -8.33
CA GLU A 14 -8.08 7.61 -9.02
C GLU A 14 -8.63 8.73 -8.12
N GLU A 15 -9.62 8.42 -7.28
CA GLU A 15 -10.21 9.37 -6.32
C GLU A 15 -9.18 9.92 -5.31
N ILE A 16 -8.20 9.09 -4.93
CA ILE A 16 -7.18 9.44 -3.92
C ILE A 16 -5.82 9.74 -4.53
N LEU A 17 -5.66 9.63 -5.85
CA LEU A 17 -4.39 9.77 -6.53
C LEU A 17 -3.82 11.18 -6.29
N GLY A 18 -2.59 11.25 -5.80
CA GLY A 18 -1.92 12.52 -5.46
C GLY A 18 -2.43 13.17 -4.16
N LYS A 19 -3.51 12.67 -3.54
CA LYS A 19 -4.00 13.19 -2.26
C LYS A 19 -3.05 12.81 -1.13
N LYS A 20 -2.72 13.80 -0.30
CA LYS A 20 -1.89 13.63 0.89
C LYS A 20 -2.79 13.31 2.09
N PHE A 21 -2.48 12.22 2.78
CA PHE A 21 -3.09 11.87 4.05
C PHE A 21 -2.04 12.12 5.13
N GLU A 22 -2.27 13.13 5.98
CA GLU A 22 -1.38 13.46 7.09
C GLU A 22 -1.41 12.33 8.12
N VAL A 23 -0.23 11.97 8.64
CA VAL A 23 -0.05 10.91 9.63
C VAL A 23 0.99 11.39 10.66
N LEU A 24 0.67 11.23 11.95
CA LEU A 24 1.40 11.87 13.05
C LEU A 24 1.29 13.41 12.93
N ASP A 25 2.31 14.13 13.39
CA ASP A 25 2.37 15.60 13.39
C ASP A 25 2.83 16.19 12.05
N LYS A 26 3.81 15.56 11.41
CA LYS A 26 4.52 16.08 10.22
C LYS A 26 4.66 15.06 9.08
N GLY A 27 4.22 13.82 9.30
CA GLY A 27 4.31 12.73 8.35
C GLY A 27 3.12 12.67 7.38
N PHE A 28 3.24 11.87 6.34
CA PHE A 28 2.13 11.60 5.43
C PHE A 28 2.30 10.34 4.59
N VAL A 29 1.18 9.90 4.03
CA VAL A 29 1.11 8.89 2.97
C VAL A 29 0.40 9.50 1.76
N ARG A 30 0.95 9.30 0.56
CA ARG A 30 0.33 9.72 -0.70
C ARG A 30 0.47 8.63 -1.75
N LEU A 31 -0.65 8.26 -2.39
CA LEU A 31 -0.61 7.41 -3.57
C LEU A 31 -0.10 8.23 -4.76
N VAL A 32 0.95 7.76 -5.43
CA VAL A 32 1.58 8.43 -6.58
C VAL A 32 1.15 7.79 -7.89
N ASP A 33 1.01 6.47 -7.92
CA ASP A 33 0.60 5.73 -9.11
C ASP A 33 0.01 4.37 -8.68
N CYS A 34 -0.82 3.79 -9.55
CA CYS A 34 -1.40 2.47 -9.37
C CYS A 34 -1.44 1.75 -10.72
N LEU A 35 -1.00 0.49 -10.74
CA LEU A 35 -1.08 -0.38 -11.88
C LEU A 35 -2.12 -1.47 -11.61
N GLY A 36 -3.09 -1.61 -12.51
CA GLY A 36 -4.10 -2.66 -12.44
C GLY A 36 -5.32 -2.30 -11.58
N ASN A 37 -6.28 -3.22 -11.55
CA ASN A 37 -7.49 -3.14 -10.73
C ASN A 37 -7.99 -4.57 -10.46
N ASP A 38 -9.17 -4.73 -9.87
CA ASP A 38 -9.80 -6.03 -9.63
C ASP A 38 -9.89 -6.92 -10.90
N GLY A 39 -10.05 -6.30 -12.07
CA GLY A 39 -10.07 -6.99 -13.36
C GLY A 39 -8.72 -7.63 -13.71
N ALA A 40 -7.60 -7.01 -13.35
CA ALA A 40 -6.26 -7.58 -13.55
C ALA A 40 -6.07 -8.87 -12.73
N ILE A 41 -6.56 -8.88 -11.48
CA ILE A 41 -6.53 -10.07 -10.60
C ILE A 41 -7.35 -11.20 -11.22
N VAL A 42 -8.57 -10.88 -11.67
CA VAL A 42 -9.48 -11.86 -12.28
C VAL A 42 -8.92 -12.40 -13.60
N GLN A 43 -8.37 -11.54 -14.44
CA GLN A 43 -7.74 -11.93 -15.70
C GLN A 43 -6.58 -12.90 -15.42
N ALA A 44 -5.68 -12.54 -14.50
CA ALA A 44 -4.54 -13.38 -14.14
C ALA A 44 -4.96 -14.75 -13.60
N ALA A 45 -5.95 -14.78 -12.70
CA ALA A 45 -6.51 -16.05 -12.20
C ALA A 45 -7.16 -16.89 -13.30
N ARG A 46 -7.78 -16.24 -14.31
CA ARG A 46 -8.42 -16.91 -15.45
C ARG A 46 -7.46 -17.40 -16.51
N VAL A 47 -6.25 -16.85 -16.61
CA VAL A 47 -5.22 -17.38 -17.52
C VAL A 47 -4.83 -18.82 -17.14
N SER A 48 -4.91 -19.18 -15.86
CA SER A 48 -4.69 -20.56 -15.40
C SER A 48 -5.83 -21.52 -15.73
N TYR A 49 -7.02 -20.99 -16.03
CA TYR A 49 -8.20 -21.77 -16.40
C TYR A 49 -8.16 -22.05 -17.92
N GLY A 50 -7.61 -23.20 -18.31
CA GLY A 50 -7.58 -23.66 -19.71
C GLY A 50 -8.97 -23.87 -20.32
N LYS A 51 -9.03 -24.14 -21.63
CA LYS A 51 -10.27 -24.46 -22.37
C LYS A 51 -11.05 -25.57 -21.65
N GLY A 52 -12.29 -25.28 -21.22
CA GLY A 52 -13.21 -26.25 -20.62
C GLY A 52 -13.60 -26.00 -19.16
N THR A 53 -13.03 -24.99 -18.49
CA THR A 53 -13.47 -24.60 -17.14
C THR A 53 -14.54 -23.49 -17.21
N ASP A 54 -15.75 -23.84 -16.82
CA ASP A 54 -16.95 -23.00 -16.91
C ASP A 54 -16.81 -21.76 -16.01
N THR A 55 -16.74 -20.56 -16.59
CA THR A 55 -16.52 -19.27 -15.94
C THR A 55 -17.78 -18.76 -15.20
N LYS A 56 -18.46 -19.63 -14.44
CA LYS A 56 -19.72 -19.29 -13.77
C LYS A 56 -19.60 -18.36 -12.55
N ARG A 57 -18.38 -18.16 -12.01
CA ARG A 57 -18.19 -17.29 -10.84
C ARG A 57 -18.08 -15.83 -11.26
N LYS A 58 -18.99 -15.00 -10.73
CA LYS A 58 -18.88 -13.52 -10.75
C LYS A 58 -17.53 -13.10 -10.17
N ASP A 59 -16.93 -12.06 -10.75
CA ASP A 59 -15.58 -11.57 -10.44
C ASP A 59 -15.34 -11.37 -8.93
N ARG A 60 -16.29 -10.73 -8.24
CA ARG A 60 -16.24 -10.54 -6.78
C ARG A 60 -16.16 -11.85 -5.99
N THR A 61 -16.90 -12.88 -6.41
CA THR A 61 -16.88 -14.20 -5.78
C THR A 61 -15.55 -14.91 -6.04
N LEU A 62 -14.99 -14.75 -7.24
CA LEU A 62 -13.67 -15.29 -7.57
C LEU A 62 -12.59 -14.66 -6.69
N ILE A 63 -12.50 -13.33 -6.59
CA ILE A 63 -11.50 -12.64 -5.75
C ILE A 63 -11.57 -13.11 -4.30
N ARG A 64 -12.78 -13.20 -3.74
CA ARG A 64 -12.97 -13.72 -2.37
C ARG A 64 -12.56 -15.18 -2.21
N TYR A 65 -12.83 -16.00 -3.21
CA TYR A 65 -12.39 -17.39 -3.22
C TYR A 65 -10.85 -17.49 -3.26
N LEU A 66 -10.19 -16.71 -4.10
CA LEU A 66 -8.73 -16.67 -4.20
C LEU A 66 -8.12 -16.31 -2.84
N MET A 67 -8.60 -15.23 -2.21
CA MET A 67 -8.13 -14.78 -0.90
C MET A 67 -8.37 -15.85 0.19
N ARG A 68 -9.57 -16.45 0.25
CA ARG A 68 -9.91 -17.48 1.23
C ARG A 68 -8.99 -18.70 1.14
N ASN A 69 -8.58 -19.06 -0.08
CA ASN A 69 -7.70 -20.20 -0.32
C ASN A 69 -6.22 -19.79 -0.41
N ARG A 70 -5.87 -18.55 -0.03
CA ARG A 70 -4.51 -18.01 -0.05
C ARG A 70 -3.83 -18.16 -1.42
N HIS A 71 -4.62 -18.13 -2.51
CA HIS A 71 -4.07 -18.10 -3.86
C HIS A 71 -3.68 -16.65 -4.18
N THR A 72 -2.48 -16.25 -3.75
CA THR A 72 -2.05 -14.84 -3.72
C THR A 72 -1.37 -14.38 -5.01
N SER A 73 -0.83 -15.27 -5.85
CA SER A 73 -0.12 -14.87 -7.07
C SER A 73 -0.93 -13.98 -8.03
N PRO A 74 -2.25 -14.18 -8.23
CA PRO A 74 -3.04 -13.22 -9.04
C PRO A 74 -3.09 -11.79 -8.47
N PHE A 75 -2.89 -11.61 -7.17
CA PHE A 75 -2.87 -10.29 -6.52
C PHE A 75 -1.55 -9.53 -6.76
N GLU A 76 -0.48 -10.22 -7.18
CA GLU A 76 0.80 -9.59 -7.55
C GLU A 76 0.72 -8.80 -8.87
N MET A 77 -0.39 -8.95 -9.62
CA MET A 77 -0.64 -8.22 -10.87
C MET A 77 -1.19 -6.79 -10.65
N VAL A 78 -1.29 -6.38 -9.38
CA VAL A 78 -1.68 -5.02 -8.98
C VAL A 78 -0.54 -4.42 -8.16
N GLU A 79 -0.05 -3.26 -8.59
CA GLU A 79 1.01 -2.53 -7.88
C GLU A 79 0.55 -1.13 -7.47
N MET A 80 1.01 -0.68 -6.30
CA MET A 80 0.78 0.67 -5.81
C MET A 80 2.11 1.33 -5.46
N LYS A 81 2.26 2.59 -5.85
CA LYS A 81 3.44 3.40 -5.57
C LYS A 81 3.08 4.51 -4.61
N PHE A 82 3.82 4.60 -3.51
CA PHE A 82 3.58 5.59 -2.47
C PHE A 82 4.72 6.58 -2.36
N HIS A 83 4.39 7.81 -1.99
CA HIS A 83 5.32 8.81 -1.48
C HIS A 83 5.02 9.01 0.00
N LEU A 84 6.04 8.84 0.83
CA LEU A 84 5.92 8.81 2.28
C LEU A 84 6.83 9.86 2.88
N ARG A 85 6.37 10.49 3.97
CA ARG A 85 7.23 11.15 4.95
C ARG A 85 6.97 10.47 6.29
N VAL A 86 8.01 9.87 6.84
CA VAL A 86 7.90 8.97 7.99
C VAL A 86 9.10 9.20 8.92
N PRO A 87 8.93 9.12 10.25
CA PRO A 87 10.05 9.19 11.19
C PRO A 87 11.02 8.02 11.00
N MET A 88 12.31 8.23 11.29
CA MET A 88 13.35 7.21 11.07
C MET A 88 13.09 5.91 11.84
N ASP A 89 12.52 5.97 13.05
CA ASP A 89 12.24 4.79 13.86
C ASP A 89 11.15 3.90 13.23
N ALA A 90 10.09 4.50 12.69
CA ALA A 90 9.06 3.79 11.94
C ALA A 90 9.60 3.30 10.59
N TRP A 91 10.47 4.08 9.93
CA TRP A 91 11.10 3.69 8.67
C TRP A 91 11.95 2.42 8.79
N ARG A 92 12.73 2.31 9.87
CA ARG A 92 13.56 1.12 10.17
C ARG A 92 12.74 -0.16 10.33
N GLN A 93 11.48 -0.05 10.74
CA GLN A 93 10.56 -1.18 10.76
C GLN A 93 10.00 -1.46 9.36
N TRP A 94 9.59 -0.41 8.63
CA TRP A 94 9.02 -0.53 7.29
C TRP A 94 9.98 -1.19 6.30
N ILE A 95 11.26 -0.82 6.31
CA ILE A 95 12.25 -1.34 5.34
C ILE A 95 12.51 -2.85 5.49
N ARG A 96 12.00 -3.50 6.55
CA ARG A 96 12.08 -4.95 6.75
C ARG A 96 11.15 -5.73 5.79
N HIS A 97 10.20 -5.07 5.14
CA HIS A 97 9.33 -5.66 4.12
C HIS A 97 10.07 -5.80 2.78
N ARG A 98 10.90 -6.84 2.67
CA ARG A 98 11.87 -7.08 1.57
C ARG A 98 11.29 -7.29 0.18
N THR A 99 9.98 -7.49 0.05
CA THR A 99 9.31 -7.69 -1.26
C THR A 99 8.95 -6.38 -1.95
N ALA A 100 9.12 -5.23 -1.28
CA ALA A 100 8.83 -3.92 -1.84
C ALA A 100 10.07 -3.29 -2.52
N ASN A 101 9.83 -2.48 -3.54
CA ASN A 101 10.83 -1.62 -4.15
C ASN A 101 10.84 -0.26 -3.45
N VAL A 102 12.01 0.17 -2.97
CA VAL A 102 12.13 1.34 -2.10
C VAL A 102 13.27 2.25 -2.55
N ASN A 103 13.02 3.56 -2.54
CA ASN A 103 14.03 4.61 -2.62
C ASN A 103 13.84 5.58 -1.45
N GLU A 104 14.95 6.06 -0.89
CA GLU A 104 14.97 6.97 0.26
C GLU A 104 15.82 8.22 -0.03
N TYR A 105 15.45 9.33 0.59
CA TYR A 105 16.28 10.53 0.61
C TYR A 105 17.62 10.25 1.28
N SER A 106 18.72 10.49 0.57
CA SER A 106 20.07 10.21 1.07
C SER A 106 20.73 11.45 1.66
N THR A 107 20.97 11.45 2.97
CA THR A 107 21.73 12.50 3.67
C THR A 107 23.22 12.50 3.35
N ARG A 108 23.72 11.52 2.58
CA ARG A 108 25.10 11.50 2.09
C ARG A 108 25.34 12.48 0.94
N TYR A 109 24.29 12.80 0.19
CA TYR A 109 24.35 13.68 -0.99
C TYR A 109 23.56 14.97 -0.81
N SER A 110 22.70 15.04 0.20
CA SER A 110 21.78 16.15 0.39
C SER A 110 21.78 16.55 1.85
N ILE A 111 21.48 17.82 2.12
CA ILE A 111 21.49 18.38 3.48
C ILE A 111 20.46 17.62 4.33
N ALA A 112 20.85 17.23 5.54
CA ALA A 112 19.94 16.58 6.47
C ALA A 112 18.76 17.51 6.77
N ILE A 113 17.56 16.96 6.76
CA ILE A 113 16.35 17.70 7.12
C ILE A 113 16.40 17.87 8.65
N ASP A 114 16.55 19.11 9.11
CA ASP A 114 16.51 19.45 10.54
C ASP A 114 15.05 19.50 11.02
N ASP A 115 14.43 18.32 11.09
CA ASP A 115 13.06 18.15 11.55
C ASP A 115 12.89 16.79 12.23
N LYS A 116 11.96 16.70 13.17
CA LYS A 116 11.65 15.50 13.95
C LYS A 116 10.16 15.42 14.24
N GLN A 117 9.67 14.20 14.41
CA GLN A 117 8.33 13.97 14.93
C GLN A 117 8.28 14.33 16.41
N GLU A 118 7.23 15.01 16.81
CA GLU A 118 6.95 15.41 18.18
C GLU A 118 5.64 14.78 18.66
N THR A 119 5.61 14.43 19.95
CA THR A 119 4.43 13.88 20.63
C THR A 119 4.06 14.85 21.74
N GLU A 120 2.81 15.32 21.74
CA GLU A 120 2.30 16.18 22.80
C GLU A 120 2.32 15.46 24.16
N PRO A 121 2.50 16.18 25.29
CA PRO A 121 2.64 15.57 26.61
C PRO A 121 1.49 14.63 27.02
N ASP A 122 0.28 14.90 26.53
CA ASP A 122 -0.95 14.13 26.79
C ASP A 122 -1.15 12.97 25.81
N LYS A 123 -0.31 12.83 24.78
CA LYS A 123 -0.40 11.80 23.75
C LYS A 123 0.64 10.69 23.88
N TRP A 124 1.41 10.69 24.96
CA TRP A 124 2.31 9.60 25.27
C TRP A 124 1.53 8.34 25.66
N ARG A 125 1.83 7.25 24.97
CA ARG A 125 1.26 5.93 25.26
C ARG A 125 2.20 5.18 26.18
N PHE A 126 1.65 4.54 27.20
CA PHE A 126 2.38 3.70 28.14
C PHE A 126 2.49 2.27 27.60
N GLN A 127 3.36 1.48 28.22
CA GLN A 127 3.46 0.05 27.91
C GLN A 127 2.13 -0.64 28.22
N SER A 128 1.59 -1.40 27.27
CA SER A 128 0.38 -2.21 27.51
C SER A 128 0.69 -3.30 28.54
N GLU A 129 -0.27 -3.56 29.44
CA GLU A 129 -0.14 -4.59 30.49
C GLU A 129 -0.16 -6.02 29.90
N ASP A 130 -0.98 -6.24 28.87
CA ASP A 130 -1.21 -7.56 28.27
C ASP A 130 -0.32 -7.83 27.04
N ASN A 131 0.09 -6.79 26.32
CA ASN A 131 0.88 -6.93 25.10
C ASN A 131 2.26 -6.29 25.25
N LYS A 132 3.29 -7.13 25.43
CA LYS A 132 4.70 -6.71 25.51
C LYS A 132 5.23 -5.99 24.25
N GLN A 133 4.51 -6.08 23.13
CA GLN A 133 4.83 -5.37 21.87
C GLN A 133 3.86 -4.21 21.59
N GLY A 134 2.91 -3.97 22.47
CA GLY A 134 1.88 -2.94 22.33
C GLY A 134 2.06 -1.80 23.33
N SER A 135 1.33 -0.72 23.07
CA SER A 135 1.18 0.40 23.98
C SER A 135 -0.30 0.69 24.23
N GLU A 136 -0.59 1.30 25.37
CA GLU A 136 -1.93 1.62 25.87
C GLU A 136 -1.97 3.06 26.41
N GLY A 137 -3.15 3.67 26.41
CA GLY A 137 -3.32 5.12 26.52
C GLY A 137 -3.78 5.74 25.21
#